data_AF-A0A2G2DP41-F1
#
_entry.id   AF-A0A2G2DP41-F1
#
_cell.length_a   1.000
_cell.length_b   1.000
_cell.length_c   1.000
_cell.angle_alpha   90.00
_cell.angle_beta   90.00
_cell.angle_gamma   90.00
#
_symmetry.space_group_name_H-M   'P 1'
#
loop_
_entity.id
_entity.type
_entity.pdbx_description
1 polymer ?
#
loop_
_entity_poly.entity_id
_entity_poly.type
_entity_poly.pdbx_seq_one_letter_code
_entity_poly.pdbx_strand_id
1 'polypeptide(L)'
;MNTETIVHKIVAEHGLKSRGKLFIGPCPECGGSDRSDKFNIRLDGGFICYSCGFRGDIITWLRKRENMSCPDAHDHAGRECRQKDSCPVAAKCRLGNGNDTSPSRPRRPKHRQPVRPYQGKETVVRPIPVVVPQYPKIEWATWADALVAKAHEKLLNTPEQMAYLAARGIDADGVARFSLGWLDHQMQVSKKKIGLPIEADGKDKLWVPEGLVIPIFDTGGAIHRIRIRRSLEARKKFGPNLKYVWLKGSGNMPMAIQPVGILRGALVAEAELDAMVLALSHPDILTIAIGSLSSGVDQELRNTLEVVPVILASLDAEANSRVAIENWQHTFRHAKFWPTPQGKDAGEFFKLDGDLYAWIERGLPSAPSVPPVPSKPAVTPLNLPCQDGAFSPARKLNGGGGGNKDIGGNDGGAGDDVAIQMPLTNGKIIYLVNKRGEEWERLTKQTLPVFTRCEIEALKVATATMTAEERNEAAMAAIDVKEVFGGYIARGEFYAK
;
A
#
# COMPACT_ATOMS: atom_id res chain seq x y z
N MET A 1 -25.91 10.50 -27.43
CA MET A 1 -24.47 10.38 -27.73
C MET A 1 -24.24 10.99 -29.11
N ASN A 2 -23.03 11.45 -29.44
CA ASN A 2 -22.77 11.86 -30.83
C ASN A 2 -22.48 10.61 -31.68
N THR A 3 -22.70 10.68 -33.00
CA THR A 3 -22.49 9.54 -33.91
C THR A 3 -21.07 8.98 -33.82
N GLU A 4 -20.08 9.85 -33.63
CA GLU A 4 -18.67 9.48 -33.51
C GLU A 4 -18.38 8.59 -32.29
N THR A 5 -18.94 8.91 -31.12
CA THR A 5 -18.83 8.08 -29.90
C THR A 5 -19.42 6.70 -30.12
N ILE A 6 -20.54 6.60 -30.84
CA ILE A 6 -21.18 5.32 -31.17
C ILE A 6 -20.27 4.49 -32.10
N VAL A 7 -19.67 5.12 -33.11
CA VAL A 7 -18.71 4.44 -34.00
C VAL A 7 -17.49 3.95 -33.23
N HIS A 8 -16.92 4.75 -32.32
CA HIS A 8 -15.80 4.31 -31.49
C HIS A 8 -16.15 3.13 -30.58
N LYS A 9 -17.38 3.10 -30.05
CA LYS A 9 -17.89 1.96 -29.29
C LYS A 9 -17.99 0.71 -30.17
N ILE A 10 -18.55 0.83 -31.38
CA ILE A 10 -18.65 -0.27 -32.37
C ILE A 10 -17.24 -0.80 -32.74
N VAL A 11 -16.28 0.10 -32.94
CA VAL A 11 -14.88 -0.25 -33.25
C VAL A 11 -14.26 -1.07 -32.14
N ALA A 12 -14.45 -0.66 -30.88
CA ALA A 12 -13.93 -1.37 -29.72
C ALA A 12 -14.61 -2.73 -29.51
N GLU A 13 -15.93 -2.81 -29.68
CA GLU A 13 -16.71 -4.05 -29.51
C GLU A 13 -16.37 -5.11 -30.55
N HIS A 14 -16.13 -4.70 -31.79
CA HIS A 14 -15.89 -5.61 -32.91
C HIS A 14 -14.43 -5.69 -33.37
N GLY A 15 -13.50 -5.11 -32.59
CA GLY A 15 -12.06 -5.21 -32.85
C GLY A 15 -11.62 -4.63 -34.20
N LEU A 16 -12.26 -3.55 -34.65
CA LEU A 16 -11.97 -2.94 -35.95
C LEU A 16 -10.66 -2.12 -35.87
N LYS A 17 -9.86 -2.16 -36.94
CA LYS A 17 -8.58 -1.44 -37.05
C LYS A 17 -8.75 -0.15 -37.85
N SER A 18 -8.13 0.93 -37.39
CA SER A 18 -8.14 2.21 -38.11
C SER A 18 -7.30 2.14 -39.38
N ARG A 19 -7.88 2.53 -40.52
CA ARG A 19 -7.17 2.67 -41.80
C ARG A 19 -7.54 4.01 -42.44
N GLY A 20 -6.81 5.06 -42.10
CA GLY A 20 -7.10 6.42 -42.54
C GLY A 20 -8.40 6.95 -41.93
N LYS A 21 -9.35 7.37 -42.77
CA LYS A 21 -10.66 7.95 -42.34
C LYS A 21 -11.77 6.92 -42.10
N LEU A 22 -11.44 5.62 -42.09
CA LEU A 22 -12.38 4.53 -41.90
C LEU A 22 -11.77 3.42 -41.03
N PHE A 23 -12.62 2.59 -40.45
CA PHE A 23 -12.24 1.41 -39.69
C PHE A 23 -12.61 0.15 -40.46
N ILE A 24 -11.72 -0.83 -40.46
CA ILE A 24 -11.87 -2.11 -41.16
C ILE A 24 -11.75 -3.27 -40.18
N GLY A 25 -12.56 -4.30 -40.36
CA GLY A 25 -12.40 -5.52 -39.58
C GLY A 25 -13.45 -6.59 -39.88
N PRO A 26 -13.68 -7.53 -38.96
CA PRO A 26 -14.67 -8.57 -39.13
C PRO A 26 -16.09 -7.98 -39.12
N CYS A 27 -16.97 -8.52 -39.96
CA CYS A 27 -18.34 -8.06 -40.02
C CYS A 27 -19.13 -8.58 -38.81
N PRO A 28 -19.89 -7.73 -38.09
CA PRO A 28 -20.71 -8.15 -36.96
C PRO A 28 -21.84 -9.15 -37.30
N GLU A 29 -22.27 -9.21 -38.56
CA GLU A 29 -23.35 -10.10 -39.01
C GLU A 29 -22.83 -11.44 -39.51
N CYS A 30 -21.79 -11.44 -40.34
CA CYS A 30 -21.29 -12.65 -40.98
C CYS A 30 -19.94 -13.14 -40.46
N GLY A 31 -19.37 -12.50 -39.43
CA GLY A 31 -18.08 -12.87 -38.84
C GLY A 31 -16.84 -12.53 -39.67
N GLY A 32 -17.00 -12.18 -40.95
CA GLY A 32 -15.90 -11.97 -41.89
C GLY A 32 -15.54 -13.26 -42.66
N SER A 33 -14.41 -13.27 -43.36
CA SER A 33 -13.84 -14.51 -43.92
C SER A 33 -12.35 -14.58 -43.62
N ASP A 34 -11.81 -15.79 -43.47
CA ASP A 34 -10.42 -16.07 -43.07
C ASP A 34 -9.36 -15.43 -43.99
N ARG A 35 -9.77 -14.96 -45.17
CA ARG A 35 -8.87 -14.38 -46.18
C ARG A 35 -9.05 -12.88 -46.42
N SER A 36 -10.06 -12.21 -45.84
CA SER A 36 -10.17 -10.74 -45.90
C SER A 36 -11.25 -10.14 -45.00
N ASP A 37 -10.87 -9.20 -44.15
CA ASP A 37 -11.76 -8.28 -43.43
C ASP A 37 -12.37 -7.26 -44.40
N LYS A 38 -13.62 -7.52 -44.82
CA LYS A 38 -14.36 -6.75 -45.84
C LYS A 38 -15.45 -5.84 -45.26
N PHE A 39 -15.43 -5.59 -43.95
CA PHE A 39 -16.37 -4.67 -43.31
C PHE A 39 -15.70 -3.33 -43.03
N ASN A 40 -16.32 -2.25 -43.53
CA ASN A 40 -15.82 -0.89 -43.37
C ASN A 40 -16.88 -0.04 -42.66
N ILE A 41 -16.47 0.74 -41.67
CA ILE A 41 -17.29 1.77 -41.03
C ILE A 41 -16.55 3.10 -40.98
N ARG A 42 -17.24 4.18 -41.27
CA ARG A 42 -16.71 5.56 -41.26
C ARG A 42 -17.13 6.27 -39.98
N LEU A 43 -16.40 7.32 -39.60
CA LEU A 43 -16.73 8.16 -38.44
C LEU A 43 -18.09 8.87 -38.58
N ASP A 44 -18.56 9.07 -39.82
CA ASP A 44 -19.91 9.57 -40.11
C ASP A 44 -21.02 8.51 -39.88
N GLY A 45 -20.66 7.33 -39.38
CA GLY A 45 -21.59 6.25 -39.08
C GLY A 45 -22.05 5.44 -40.30
N GLY A 46 -21.55 5.73 -41.50
CA GLY A 46 -21.81 4.92 -42.69
C GLY A 46 -21.00 3.62 -42.64
N PHE A 47 -21.65 2.48 -42.89
CA PHE A 47 -20.99 1.17 -42.92
C PHE A 47 -21.40 0.33 -44.11
N ILE A 48 -20.49 -0.55 -44.53
CA ILE A 48 -20.73 -1.54 -45.58
C ILE A 48 -19.86 -2.78 -45.35
N CYS A 49 -20.47 -3.95 -45.46
CA CYS A 49 -19.80 -5.23 -45.60
C CYS A 49 -19.83 -5.66 -47.07
N TYR A 50 -18.68 -5.85 -47.67
CA TYR A 50 -18.57 -6.38 -49.04
C TYR A 50 -18.74 -7.90 -49.13
N SER A 51 -18.93 -8.60 -48.00
CA SER A 51 -19.14 -10.05 -47.96
C SER A 51 -20.63 -10.42 -47.94
N CYS A 52 -21.36 -9.97 -46.92
CA CYS A 52 -22.79 -10.27 -46.76
C CYS A 52 -23.74 -9.17 -47.25
N GLY A 53 -23.20 -8.06 -47.78
CA GLY A 53 -24.00 -6.92 -48.24
C GLY A 53 -24.63 -6.07 -47.14
N PHE A 54 -24.27 -6.32 -45.87
CA PHE A 54 -24.75 -5.52 -44.74
C PHE A 54 -24.27 -4.07 -44.85
N ARG A 55 -25.19 -3.16 -45.14
CA ARG A 55 -24.89 -1.74 -45.40
C ARG A 55 -25.93 -0.83 -44.78
N GLY A 56 -25.54 0.37 -44.40
CA GLY A 56 -26.43 1.37 -43.85
C GLY A 56 -25.70 2.52 -43.18
N ASP A 57 -26.48 3.33 -42.46
CA ASP A 57 -26.00 4.40 -41.59
C ASP A 57 -26.16 4.01 -40.11
N ILE A 58 -25.67 4.86 -39.21
CA ILE A 58 -25.73 4.59 -37.77
C ILE A 58 -27.16 4.37 -37.25
N ILE A 59 -28.16 4.99 -37.89
CA ILE A 59 -29.57 4.79 -37.55
C ILE A 59 -30.00 3.37 -37.92
N THR A 60 -29.61 2.89 -39.10
CA THR A 60 -29.81 1.50 -39.53
C THR A 60 -29.14 0.53 -38.56
N TRP A 61 -27.94 0.86 -38.08
CA TRP A 61 -27.24 0.05 -37.08
C TRP A 61 -28.02 -0.06 -35.78
N LEU A 62 -28.37 1.08 -35.15
CA LEU A 62 -29.11 1.12 -33.88
C LEU A 62 -30.47 0.42 -33.97
N ARG A 63 -31.15 0.54 -35.10
CA ARG A 63 -32.44 -0.13 -35.32
C ARG A 63 -32.30 -1.64 -35.47
N LYS A 64 -31.31 -2.12 -36.22
CA LYS A 64 -31.15 -3.57 -36.49
C LYS A 64 -30.45 -4.31 -35.35
N ARG A 65 -29.42 -3.71 -34.74
CA ARG A 65 -28.57 -4.35 -33.73
C ARG A 65 -29.04 -4.07 -32.30
N GLU A 66 -29.51 -2.86 -32.05
CA GLU A 66 -29.93 -2.44 -30.70
C GLU A 66 -31.46 -2.37 -30.56
N ASN A 67 -32.19 -2.81 -31.60
CA ASN A 67 -33.65 -2.89 -31.65
C ASN A 67 -34.37 -1.59 -31.27
N MET A 68 -33.73 -0.44 -31.55
CA MET A 68 -34.30 0.87 -31.25
C MET A 68 -35.42 1.26 -32.23
N SER A 69 -36.39 2.02 -31.74
CA SER A 69 -37.36 2.68 -32.63
C SER A 69 -36.66 3.76 -33.46
N CYS A 70 -37.19 4.09 -34.65
CA CYS A 70 -36.58 5.10 -35.51
C CYS A 70 -36.37 6.46 -34.79
N PRO A 71 -37.35 6.99 -34.05
CA PRO A 71 -37.16 8.22 -33.28
C PRO A 71 -36.09 8.10 -32.18
N ASP A 72 -36.06 6.98 -31.45
CA ASP A 72 -35.08 6.80 -30.38
C ASP A 72 -33.66 6.65 -30.93
N ALA A 73 -33.49 6.02 -32.10
CA ALA A 73 -32.20 5.94 -32.77
C ALA A 73 -31.68 7.32 -33.22
N HIS A 74 -32.57 8.20 -33.69
CA HIS A 74 -32.23 9.58 -34.06
C HIS A 74 -31.76 10.40 -32.84
N ASP A 75 -32.51 10.36 -31.74
CA ASP A 75 -32.15 11.04 -30.50
C ASP A 75 -30.84 10.48 -29.92
N HIS A 76 -30.67 9.14 -29.96
CA HIS A 76 -29.49 8.48 -29.44
C HIS A 76 -28.23 8.84 -30.23
N ALA A 77 -28.33 8.92 -31.57
CA ALA A 77 -27.24 9.29 -32.47
C ALA A 77 -26.99 10.80 -32.59
N GLY A 78 -27.89 11.63 -32.03
CA GLY A 78 -27.85 13.08 -32.14
C GLY A 78 -28.04 13.58 -33.58
N ARG A 79 -28.85 12.88 -34.38
CA ARG A 79 -29.10 13.21 -35.79
C ARG A 79 -30.54 13.57 -36.04
N GLU A 80 -30.77 14.65 -36.76
CA GLU A 80 -32.11 14.99 -37.23
C GLU A 80 -32.62 14.00 -38.28
N CYS A 81 -33.92 13.74 -38.26
CA CYS A 81 -34.59 12.95 -39.28
C CYS A 81 -34.55 13.71 -40.61
N ARG A 82 -33.92 13.13 -41.65
CA ARG A 82 -33.77 13.75 -42.98
C ARG A 82 -34.95 13.50 -43.92
N GLN A 83 -35.87 12.60 -43.57
CA GLN A 83 -37.00 12.17 -44.41
C GLN A 83 -38.35 12.49 -43.74
N LYS A 84 -38.47 13.61 -43.03
CA LYS A 84 -39.70 13.97 -42.30
C LYS A 84 -40.91 14.07 -43.23
N ASP A 85 -40.73 14.60 -44.44
CA ASP A 85 -41.82 14.82 -45.40
C ASP A 85 -42.16 13.59 -46.24
N SER A 86 -41.18 12.72 -46.50
CA SER A 86 -41.32 11.56 -47.39
C SER A 86 -41.49 10.22 -46.67
N CYS A 87 -41.53 10.23 -45.33
CA CYS A 87 -41.62 9.00 -44.55
C CYS A 87 -43.08 8.51 -44.46
N PRO A 88 -43.40 7.25 -44.83
CA PRO A 88 -44.77 6.74 -44.84
C PRO A 88 -45.43 6.69 -43.44
N VAL A 89 -44.63 6.83 -42.37
CA VAL A 89 -45.12 6.90 -40.98
C VAL A 89 -44.97 8.30 -40.37
N ALA A 90 -44.60 9.33 -41.15
CA ALA A 90 -44.35 10.69 -40.68
C ALA A 90 -45.53 11.28 -39.89
N ALA A 91 -46.77 11.05 -40.36
CA ALA A 91 -47.99 11.55 -39.74
C ALA A 91 -48.25 11.02 -38.32
N LYS A 92 -47.65 9.88 -37.94
CA LYS A 92 -47.80 9.25 -36.61
C LYS A 92 -46.49 9.23 -35.82
N CYS A 93 -45.42 9.77 -36.40
CA CYS A 93 -44.08 9.76 -35.83
C CYS A 93 -43.86 11.05 -35.04
N ARG A 94 -43.33 10.94 -33.81
CA ARG A 94 -43.00 12.10 -32.96
C ARG A 94 -41.97 13.07 -33.56
N LEU A 95 -41.25 12.64 -34.61
CA LEU A 95 -40.26 13.45 -35.34
C LEU A 95 -40.72 13.83 -36.76
N GLY A 96 -41.95 13.45 -37.16
CA GLY A 96 -42.54 13.78 -38.45
C GLY A 96 -43.51 14.96 -38.37
N ASN A 97 -44.27 15.21 -39.44
CA ASN A 97 -45.08 16.42 -39.60
C ASN A 97 -46.52 16.29 -39.07
N GLY A 98 -46.79 15.30 -38.22
CA GLY A 98 -48.13 15.11 -37.66
C GLY A 98 -48.47 16.26 -36.69
N ASN A 99 -49.53 17.02 -36.98
CA ASN A 99 -50.09 18.01 -36.05
C ASN A 99 -50.42 17.32 -34.71
N ASP A 100 -49.78 17.81 -33.66
CA ASP A 100 -49.94 17.39 -32.27
C ASP A 100 -51.39 17.63 -31.80
N THR A 101 -52.25 16.62 -31.85
CA THR A 101 -53.50 16.61 -31.07
C THR A 101 -53.81 15.25 -30.43
N SER A 102 -52.82 14.40 -30.19
CA SER A 102 -53.00 13.22 -29.34
C SER A 102 -52.23 13.37 -28.03
N PRO A 103 -52.88 13.20 -26.86
CA PRO A 103 -52.24 13.39 -25.58
C PRO A 103 -51.04 12.45 -25.49
N SER A 104 -49.92 13.00 -25.03
CA SER A 104 -48.64 12.31 -24.86
C SER A 104 -48.92 11.02 -24.10
N ARG A 105 -48.89 9.89 -24.80
CA ARG A 105 -49.16 8.58 -24.19
C ARG A 105 -48.16 8.44 -23.03
N PRO A 106 -48.61 8.23 -21.78
CA PRO A 106 -47.68 8.10 -20.67
C PRO A 106 -46.68 7.02 -21.03
N ARG A 107 -45.40 7.29 -20.78
CA ARG A 107 -44.30 6.33 -21.01
C ARG A 107 -44.79 4.97 -20.54
N ARG A 108 -45.00 4.03 -21.48
CA ARG A 108 -45.20 2.63 -21.11
C ARG A 108 -44.04 2.31 -20.17
N PRO A 109 -44.28 1.89 -18.91
CA PRO A 109 -43.19 1.42 -18.08
C PRO A 109 -42.49 0.37 -18.94
N LYS A 110 -41.20 0.57 -19.18
CA LYS A 110 -40.39 -0.31 -20.02
C LYS A 110 -40.84 -1.71 -19.63
N HIS A 111 -41.38 -2.47 -20.59
CA HIS A 111 -41.54 -3.90 -20.41
C HIS A 111 -40.18 -4.30 -19.85
N ARG A 112 -40.12 -4.74 -18.59
CA ARG A 112 -38.91 -5.37 -18.07
C ARG A 112 -38.79 -6.56 -19.00
N GLN A 113 -38.03 -6.37 -20.08
CA GLN A 113 -37.32 -7.45 -20.71
C GLN A 113 -36.77 -8.21 -19.51
N PRO A 114 -37.04 -9.52 -19.35
CA PRO A 114 -36.27 -10.29 -18.38
C PRO A 114 -34.84 -9.88 -18.68
N VAL A 115 -34.19 -9.27 -17.69
CA VAL A 115 -32.87 -8.69 -17.88
C VAL A 115 -32.06 -9.87 -18.37
N ARG A 116 -31.82 -9.96 -19.68
CA ARG A 116 -30.78 -10.84 -20.18
C ARG A 116 -29.58 -10.31 -19.43
N PRO A 117 -28.98 -11.11 -18.54
CA PRO A 117 -27.93 -10.62 -17.67
C PRO A 117 -26.99 -9.86 -18.58
N TYR A 118 -26.87 -8.57 -18.29
CA TYR A 118 -25.93 -7.72 -18.98
C TYR A 118 -24.61 -8.46 -18.83
N GLN A 119 -24.12 -9.08 -19.90
CA GLN A 119 -22.73 -9.47 -20.01
C GLN A 119 -21.92 -8.17 -20.17
N GLY A 120 -22.10 -7.24 -19.24
CA GLY A 120 -20.97 -6.46 -18.79
C GLY A 120 -19.90 -7.48 -18.45
N LYS A 121 -18.65 -7.19 -18.81
CA LYS A 121 -17.52 -7.94 -18.27
C LYS A 121 -17.82 -8.16 -16.81
N GLU A 122 -18.13 -9.40 -16.46
CA GLU A 122 -18.38 -9.80 -15.09
C GLU A 122 -17.11 -9.35 -14.39
N THR A 123 -17.20 -8.29 -13.58
CA THR A 123 -16.12 -7.93 -12.68
C THR A 123 -16.09 -9.10 -11.73
N VAL A 124 -15.28 -10.10 -12.06
CA VAL A 124 -15.17 -11.33 -11.28
C VAL A 124 -14.62 -10.90 -9.94
N VAL A 125 -15.53 -10.74 -8.96
CA VAL A 125 -15.16 -10.54 -7.57
C VAL A 125 -14.42 -11.79 -7.15
N ARG A 126 -13.19 -11.61 -6.67
CA ARG A 126 -12.30 -12.70 -6.26
C ARG A 126 -11.89 -12.48 -4.81
N PRO A 127 -11.68 -13.55 -4.04
CA PRO A 127 -11.04 -13.41 -2.74
C PRO A 127 -9.64 -12.83 -2.91
N ILE A 128 -9.20 -12.05 -1.93
CA ILE A 128 -7.82 -11.57 -1.86
C ILE A 128 -6.90 -12.78 -1.80
N PRO A 129 -5.89 -12.86 -2.68
CA PRO A 129 -5.00 -13.99 -2.71
C PRO A 129 -4.20 -14.08 -1.41
N VAL A 130 -3.98 -15.30 -0.93
CA VAL A 130 -3.02 -15.57 0.13
C VAL A 130 -1.65 -15.77 -0.51
N VAL A 131 -0.67 -14.97 -0.09
CA VAL A 131 0.68 -14.99 -0.64
C VAL A 131 1.58 -15.77 0.30
N VAL A 132 2.37 -16.70 -0.26
CA VAL A 132 3.44 -17.35 0.51
C VAL A 132 4.60 -16.36 0.66
N PRO A 133 5.03 -16.02 1.89
CA PRO A 133 6.12 -15.09 2.11
C PRO A 133 7.40 -15.55 1.40
N GLN A 134 8.01 -14.63 0.65
CA GLN A 134 9.34 -14.78 0.08
C GLN A 134 10.20 -13.69 0.69
N TYR A 135 11.27 -14.10 1.36
CA TYR A 135 12.19 -13.19 2.03
C TYR A 135 13.41 -12.91 1.14
N PRO A 136 13.99 -11.69 1.23
CA PRO A 136 15.25 -11.41 0.57
C PRO A 136 16.36 -12.30 1.14
N LYS A 137 17.39 -12.53 0.34
CA LYS A 137 18.61 -13.19 0.84
C LYS A 137 19.35 -12.27 1.81
N ILE A 138 20.10 -12.87 2.72
CA ILE A 138 20.85 -12.14 3.75
C ILE A 138 21.82 -11.12 3.12
N GLU A 139 22.53 -11.49 2.05
CA GLU A 139 23.46 -10.56 1.38
C GLU A 139 22.74 -9.35 0.76
N TRP A 140 21.52 -9.57 0.28
CA TRP A 140 20.68 -8.49 -0.22
C TRP A 140 20.19 -7.60 0.91
N ALA A 141 19.69 -8.19 2.01
CA ALA A 141 19.18 -7.46 3.17
C ALA A 141 20.28 -6.60 3.82
N THR A 142 21.46 -7.16 4.05
CA THR A 142 22.61 -6.41 4.60
C THR A 142 23.01 -5.23 3.71
N TRP A 143 23.01 -5.42 2.39
CA TRP A 143 23.28 -4.32 1.46
C TRP A 143 22.15 -3.27 1.47
N ALA A 144 20.91 -3.72 1.52
CA ALA A 144 19.72 -2.87 1.53
C ALA A 144 19.67 -2.00 2.80
N ASP A 145 19.99 -2.55 3.97
CA ASP A 145 20.13 -1.80 5.23
C ASP A 145 21.19 -0.70 5.13
N ALA A 146 22.37 -1.04 4.60
CA ALA A 146 23.43 -0.05 4.40
C ALA A 146 23.04 1.05 3.39
N LEU A 147 22.26 0.71 2.37
CA LEU A 147 21.70 1.68 1.42
C LEU A 147 20.69 2.60 2.11
N VAL A 148 19.78 2.05 2.90
CA VAL A 148 18.75 2.78 3.62
C VAL A 148 19.36 3.73 4.65
N ALA A 149 20.34 3.28 5.44
CA ALA A 149 21.02 4.13 6.41
C ALA A 149 21.66 5.37 5.75
N LYS A 150 22.38 5.17 4.63
CA LYS A 150 22.99 6.27 3.87
C LYS A 150 21.96 7.19 3.24
N ALA A 151 20.90 6.62 2.67
CA ALA A 151 19.82 7.40 2.08
C ALA A 151 19.06 8.21 3.14
N HIS A 152 18.89 7.65 4.34
CA HIS A 152 18.23 8.31 5.47
C HIS A 152 19.02 9.52 5.95
N GLU A 153 20.32 9.37 6.19
CA GLU A 153 21.21 10.48 6.54
C GLU A 153 21.15 11.59 5.46
N LYS A 154 21.14 11.21 4.18
CA LYS A 154 21.01 12.15 3.08
C LYS A 154 19.66 12.88 3.08
N LEU A 155 18.56 12.19 3.36
CA LEU A 155 17.22 12.78 3.40
C LEU A 155 17.12 13.85 4.50
N LEU A 156 17.63 13.56 5.70
CA LEU A 156 17.64 14.51 6.82
C LEU A 156 18.37 15.82 6.46
N ASN A 157 19.38 15.74 5.60
CA ASN A 157 20.14 16.88 5.11
C ASN A 157 19.58 17.50 3.80
N THR A 158 18.35 17.14 3.39
CA THR A 158 17.72 17.65 2.17
C THR A 158 16.38 18.35 2.48
N PRO A 159 16.39 19.65 2.81
CA PRO A 159 15.21 20.38 3.29
C PRO A 159 14.01 20.35 2.33
N GLU A 160 14.24 20.38 1.02
CA GLU A 160 13.16 20.33 0.03
C GLU A 160 12.36 19.02 0.09
N GLN A 161 13.05 17.89 0.31
CA GLN A 161 12.40 16.58 0.39
C GLN A 161 11.75 16.37 1.76
N MET A 162 12.34 16.92 2.83
CA MET A 162 11.70 16.98 4.14
C MET A 162 10.41 17.80 4.10
N ALA A 163 10.42 18.97 3.45
CA ALA A 163 9.23 19.79 3.26
C ALA A 163 8.16 19.09 2.43
N TYR A 164 8.57 18.33 1.39
CA TYR A 164 7.66 17.53 0.59
C TYR A 164 6.92 16.46 1.42
N LEU A 165 7.63 15.79 2.33
CA LEU A 165 7.08 14.77 3.24
C LEU A 165 6.21 15.39 4.34
N ALA A 166 6.67 16.49 4.95
CA ALA A 166 5.93 17.22 5.97
C ALA A 166 4.60 17.73 5.42
N ALA A 167 4.58 18.23 4.18
CA ALA A 167 3.35 18.62 3.50
C ALA A 167 2.38 17.45 3.28
N ARG A 168 2.80 16.19 3.40
CA ARG A 168 1.92 15.00 3.37
C ARG A 168 1.59 14.46 4.76
N GLY A 169 2.05 15.09 5.84
CA GLY A 169 1.85 14.62 7.20
C GLY A 169 2.90 13.62 7.70
N ILE A 170 4.07 13.59 7.04
CA ILE A 170 5.24 12.83 7.51
C ILE A 170 6.31 13.83 7.92
N ASP A 171 6.38 14.13 9.21
CA ASP A 171 7.38 15.00 9.80
C ASP A 171 8.73 14.27 10.02
N ALA A 172 9.66 14.94 10.72
CA ALA A 172 10.98 14.37 11.00
C ALA A 172 10.92 13.09 11.83
N ASP A 173 9.99 13.01 12.79
CA ASP A 173 9.79 11.81 13.61
C ASP A 173 9.23 10.67 12.78
N GLY A 174 8.29 10.95 11.86
CA GLY A 174 7.82 10.00 10.87
C GLY A 174 8.92 9.50 9.94
N VAL A 175 9.77 10.41 9.44
CA VAL A 175 10.94 10.07 8.61
C VAL A 175 11.89 9.15 9.36
N ALA A 176 12.18 9.43 10.64
CA ALA A 176 13.00 8.59 11.49
C ALA A 176 12.35 7.22 11.77
N ARG A 177 11.07 7.21 12.17
CA ARG A 177 10.30 5.99 12.49
C ARG A 177 10.30 5.01 11.33
N PHE A 178 10.18 5.48 10.10
CA PHE A 178 10.09 4.62 8.92
C PHE A 178 11.40 4.52 8.13
N SER A 179 12.50 5.10 8.62
CA SER A 179 13.80 5.10 7.93
C SER A 179 13.71 5.55 6.47
N LEU A 180 12.85 6.54 6.17
CA LEU A 180 12.74 7.07 4.80
C LEU A 180 14.08 7.67 4.37
N GLY A 181 14.42 7.54 3.09
CA GLY A 181 15.72 8.00 2.58
C GLY A 181 15.63 8.69 1.22
N TRP A 182 16.72 9.33 0.81
CA TRP A 182 16.84 10.00 -0.47
C TRP A 182 18.12 9.59 -1.20
N LEU A 183 17.98 9.25 -2.47
CA LEU A 183 19.09 9.07 -3.41
C LEU A 183 19.06 10.20 -4.44
N ASP A 184 20.12 11.00 -4.48
CA ASP A 184 20.28 12.13 -5.40
C ASP A 184 20.77 11.72 -6.79
N HIS A 185 21.25 10.48 -6.95
CA HIS A 185 21.67 9.90 -8.22
C HIS A 185 21.32 8.42 -8.31
N GLN A 186 21.18 7.95 -9.55
CA GLN A 186 21.01 6.52 -9.83
C GLN A 186 22.35 5.79 -9.75
N MET A 187 22.32 4.52 -9.36
CA MET A 187 23.51 3.67 -9.25
C MET A 187 23.29 2.29 -9.87
N GLN A 188 24.40 1.58 -10.09
CA GLN A 188 24.41 0.22 -10.60
C GLN A 188 25.17 -0.67 -9.61
N VAL A 189 24.52 -1.69 -9.07
CA VAL A 189 25.09 -2.58 -8.05
C VAL A 189 25.26 -3.97 -8.62
N SER A 190 26.43 -4.59 -8.42
CA SER A 190 26.64 -5.97 -8.88
C SER A 190 25.66 -6.94 -8.22
N LYS A 191 24.86 -7.65 -9.02
CA LYS A 191 23.90 -8.67 -8.56
C LYS A 191 24.60 -9.74 -7.72
N LYS A 192 25.78 -10.20 -8.15
CA LYS A 192 26.58 -11.19 -7.44
C LYS A 192 26.96 -10.73 -6.02
N LYS A 193 27.30 -9.45 -5.84
CA LYS A 193 27.67 -8.88 -4.53
C LYS A 193 26.51 -8.87 -3.54
N ILE A 194 25.28 -8.77 -4.04
CA ILE A 194 24.05 -8.69 -3.23
C ILE A 194 23.23 -9.98 -3.29
N GLY A 195 23.87 -11.11 -3.64
CA GLY A 195 23.24 -12.43 -3.64
C GLY A 195 22.21 -12.69 -4.76
N LEU A 196 22.06 -11.78 -5.72
CA LEU A 196 21.09 -11.94 -6.81
C LEU A 196 21.63 -12.78 -7.98
N PRO A 197 20.79 -13.64 -8.57
CA PRO A 197 21.18 -14.43 -9.74
C PRO A 197 21.35 -13.53 -10.97
N ILE A 198 22.26 -13.93 -11.85
CA ILE A 198 22.36 -13.36 -13.19
C ILE A 198 21.32 -14.08 -14.05
N GLU A 199 20.38 -13.31 -14.60
CA GLU A 199 19.30 -13.83 -15.45
C GLU A 199 19.84 -14.16 -16.85
N ALA A 200 19.00 -14.79 -17.69
CA ALA A 200 19.36 -15.14 -19.08
C ALA A 200 19.69 -13.92 -19.96
N ASP A 201 19.35 -12.71 -19.52
CA ASP A 201 19.71 -11.45 -20.17
C ASP A 201 21.18 -11.07 -20.03
N GLY A 202 21.95 -11.82 -19.23
CA GLY A 202 23.37 -11.61 -18.99
C GLY A 202 23.70 -10.36 -18.18
N LYS A 203 22.71 -9.60 -17.68
CA LYS A 203 22.96 -8.37 -16.93
C LYS A 203 23.39 -8.70 -15.52
N ASP A 204 24.65 -8.37 -15.22
CA ASP A 204 25.32 -8.60 -13.94
C ASP A 204 25.07 -7.50 -12.90
N LYS A 205 24.44 -6.38 -13.30
CA LYS A 205 24.15 -5.22 -12.45
C LYS A 205 22.66 -5.01 -12.25
N LEU A 206 22.31 -4.59 -11.04
CA LEU A 206 21.02 -4.08 -10.62
C LEU A 206 21.02 -2.56 -10.74
N TRP A 207 20.07 -2.04 -11.51
CA TRP A 207 19.80 -0.60 -11.56
C TRP A 207 19.01 -0.15 -10.33
N VAL A 208 19.52 0.87 -9.65
CA VAL A 208 18.86 1.53 -8.51
C VAL A 208 18.64 2.99 -8.91
N PRO A 209 17.39 3.44 -9.10
CA PRO A 209 17.11 4.82 -9.54
C PRO A 209 17.34 5.87 -8.44
N GLU A 210 17.54 7.12 -8.85
CA GLU A 210 17.43 8.29 -7.97
C GLU A 210 15.99 8.52 -7.51
N GLY A 211 15.80 9.01 -6.28
CA GLY A 211 14.50 9.32 -5.70
C GLY A 211 14.37 9.01 -4.21
N LEU A 212 13.12 9.09 -3.72
CA LEU A 212 12.75 8.80 -2.34
C LEU A 212 12.71 7.29 -2.12
N VAL A 213 13.56 6.83 -1.21
CA VAL A 213 13.68 5.44 -0.75
C VAL A 213 12.66 5.18 0.33
N ILE A 214 11.81 4.17 0.09
CA ILE A 214 10.74 3.74 0.99
C ILE A 214 11.05 2.29 1.39
N PRO A 215 11.70 2.07 2.55
CA PRO A 215 11.92 0.73 3.06
C PRO A 215 10.62 0.15 3.63
N ILE A 216 10.50 -1.17 3.55
CA ILE A 216 9.43 -1.97 4.15
C ILE A 216 10.13 -3.03 4.97
N PHE A 217 9.74 -3.11 6.24
CA PHE A 217 10.26 -4.08 7.19
C PHE A 217 9.27 -5.22 7.37
N ASP A 218 9.78 -6.40 7.70
CA ASP A 218 8.94 -7.50 8.16
C ASP A 218 8.50 -7.32 9.63
N THR A 219 7.74 -8.28 10.16
CA THR A 219 7.28 -8.27 11.55
C THR A 219 8.42 -8.41 12.57
N GLY A 220 9.59 -8.90 12.15
CA GLY A 220 10.80 -8.97 12.96
C GLY A 220 11.65 -7.69 12.92
N GLY A 221 11.26 -6.71 12.10
CA GLY A 221 11.98 -5.45 11.93
C GLY A 221 13.17 -5.54 10.97
N ALA A 222 13.35 -6.65 10.25
CA ALA A 222 14.38 -6.77 9.22
C ALA A 222 13.90 -6.15 7.92
N ILE A 223 14.82 -5.59 7.12
CA ILE A 223 14.46 -5.02 5.83
C ILE A 223 13.97 -6.10 4.88
N HIS A 224 12.73 -5.95 4.44
CA HIS A 224 12.08 -6.93 3.57
C HIS A 224 12.04 -6.45 2.13
N ARG A 225 11.72 -5.17 1.91
CA ARG A 225 11.61 -4.59 0.57
C ARG A 225 12.08 -3.15 0.54
N ILE A 226 12.48 -2.70 -0.65
CA ILE A 226 12.68 -1.29 -0.94
C ILE A 226 11.86 -0.92 -2.17
N ARG A 227 11.07 0.13 -2.04
CA ARG A 227 10.40 0.83 -3.14
C ARG A 227 11.01 2.21 -3.30
N ILE A 228 11.38 2.59 -4.52
CA ILE A 228 11.90 3.92 -4.80
C ILE A 228 10.87 4.72 -5.59
N ARG A 229 10.46 5.86 -5.04
CA ARG A 229 9.61 6.85 -5.70
C ARG A 229 10.50 7.86 -6.42
N ARG A 230 10.40 7.89 -7.75
CA ARG A 230 11.23 8.74 -8.61
C ARG A 230 10.64 10.15 -8.72
N SER A 231 11.51 11.16 -8.71
CA SER A 231 11.09 12.56 -8.90
C SER A 231 10.60 12.83 -10.33
N LEU A 232 9.96 13.98 -10.56
CA LEU A 232 9.53 14.37 -11.90
C LEU A 232 10.74 14.57 -12.83
N GLU A 233 11.82 15.13 -12.32
CA GLU A 233 13.08 15.35 -13.04
C GLU A 233 13.71 14.01 -13.44
N ALA A 234 13.80 13.06 -12.50
CA ALA A 234 14.33 11.72 -12.76
C ALA A 234 13.53 10.99 -13.84
N ARG A 235 12.20 11.11 -13.80
CA ARG A 235 11.29 10.52 -14.78
C ARG A 235 11.45 11.16 -16.16
N LYS A 236 11.62 12.49 -16.23
CA LYS A 236 11.88 13.20 -17.50
C LYS A 236 13.18 12.71 -18.17
N LYS A 237 14.23 12.41 -17.38
CA LYS A 237 15.49 11.87 -17.92
C LYS A 237 15.33 10.46 -18.48
N PHE A 238 14.62 9.57 -17.77
CA PHE A 238 14.46 8.17 -18.15
C PHE A 238 13.15 7.59 -17.63
N GLY A 239 12.40 6.87 -18.47
CA GLY A 239 11.17 6.20 -18.06
C GLY A 239 10.11 7.17 -17.50
N PRO A 240 9.51 8.05 -18.32
CA PRO A 240 8.59 9.09 -17.88
C PRO A 240 7.37 8.56 -17.12
N ASN A 241 6.93 7.35 -17.44
CA ASN A 241 5.79 6.69 -16.81
C ASN A 241 6.17 5.83 -15.60
N LEU A 242 7.47 5.62 -15.34
CA LEU A 242 7.95 4.77 -14.26
C LEU A 242 8.12 5.61 -12.98
N LYS A 243 7.01 5.86 -12.28
CA LYS A 243 6.94 6.67 -11.05
C LYS A 243 7.53 5.95 -9.83
N TYR A 244 7.29 4.64 -9.71
CA TYR A 244 7.81 3.80 -8.63
C TYR A 244 8.57 2.62 -9.19
N VAL A 245 9.63 2.22 -8.49
CA VAL A 245 10.45 1.05 -8.82
C VAL A 245 10.60 0.17 -7.60
N TRP A 246 10.23 -1.10 -7.74
CA TRP A 246 10.55 -2.15 -6.78
C TRP A 246 11.98 -2.63 -7.03
N LEU A 247 12.84 -2.65 -6.00
CA LEU A 247 14.18 -3.21 -6.16
C LEU A 247 14.10 -4.74 -6.28
N LYS A 248 14.66 -5.29 -7.36
CA LYS A 248 14.79 -6.74 -7.52
C LYS A 248 15.58 -7.31 -6.34
N GLY A 249 15.16 -8.48 -5.86
CA GLY A 249 15.71 -9.11 -4.66
C GLY A 249 14.94 -8.83 -3.38
N SER A 250 14.07 -7.82 -3.38
CA SER A 250 13.10 -7.60 -2.31
C SER A 250 12.19 -8.81 -2.14
N GLY A 251 11.67 -8.99 -0.93
CA GLY A 251 10.57 -9.90 -0.68
C GLY A 251 9.25 -9.48 -1.34
N ASN A 252 8.20 -10.26 -1.13
CA ASN A 252 6.91 -10.09 -1.81
C ASN A 252 5.77 -9.58 -0.92
N MET A 253 6.03 -9.33 0.37
CA MET A 253 4.99 -8.95 1.33
C MET A 253 4.56 -7.49 1.19
N PRO A 254 3.28 -7.17 1.47
CA PRO A 254 2.85 -5.79 1.58
C PRO A 254 3.51 -5.10 2.79
N MET A 255 3.42 -3.76 2.82
CA MET A 255 3.73 -3.03 4.04
C MET A 255 2.61 -3.27 5.05
N ALA A 256 2.95 -3.69 6.26
CA ALA A 256 2.03 -3.77 7.39
C ALA A 256 2.67 -3.07 8.60
N ILE A 257 2.05 -1.99 9.07
CA ILE A 257 2.52 -1.20 10.21
C ILE A 257 1.61 -1.54 11.40
N GLN A 258 2.19 -2.18 12.41
CA GLN A 258 1.49 -2.56 13.61
C GLN A 258 1.09 -1.31 14.44
N PRO A 259 -0.06 -1.36 15.14
CA PRO A 259 -0.45 -0.30 16.05
C PRO A 259 0.55 -0.17 17.20
N VAL A 260 0.68 1.03 17.75
CA VAL A 260 1.41 1.29 18.99
C VAL A 260 0.49 1.07 20.20
N GLY A 261 -0.80 1.36 20.04
CA GLY A 261 -1.83 1.18 21.05
C GLY A 261 -2.62 -0.12 20.87
N ILE A 262 -3.89 -0.09 21.28
CA ILE A 262 -4.76 -1.27 21.27
C ILE A 262 -5.33 -1.44 19.87
N LEU A 263 -5.18 -2.61 19.26
CA LEU A 263 -5.74 -2.88 17.93
C LEU A 263 -7.28 -2.77 17.93
N ARG A 264 -7.81 -1.68 17.38
CA ARG A 264 -9.26 -1.41 17.25
C ARG A 264 -9.78 -1.61 15.82
N GLY A 265 -8.90 -1.55 14.83
CA GLY A 265 -9.26 -1.61 13.42
C GLY A 265 -8.04 -1.80 12.53
N ALA A 266 -8.29 -2.16 11.28
CA ALA A 266 -7.26 -2.12 10.23
C ALA A 266 -7.65 -1.11 9.16
N LEU A 267 -6.66 -0.47 8.53
CA LEU A 267 -6.85 0.45 7.42
C LEU A 267 -5.98 0.02 6.24
N VAL A 268 -6.59 -0.11 5.07
CA VAL A 268 -5.93 -0.51 3.83
C VAL A 268 -5.78 0.69 2.91
N ALA A 269 -4.54 1.03 2.59
CA ALA A 269 -4.16 2.07 1.64
C ALA A 269 -3.51 1.46 0.39
N GLU A 270 -3.55 2.20 -0.72
CA GLU A 270 -2.94 1.76 -1.97
C GLU A 270 -1.41 1.88 -1.94
N ALA A 271 -0.90 3.01 -1.43
CA ALA A 271 0.53 3.32 -1.43
C ALA A 271 1.12 3.45 -0.01
N GLU A 272 2.43 3.19 0.06
CA GLU A 272 3.18 3.09 1.32
C GLU A 272 3.22 4.40 2.10
N LEU A 273 3.36 5.54 1.42
CA LEU A 273 3.38 6.84 2.09
C LEU A 273 2.04 7.17 2.74
N ASP A 274 0.94 6.75 2.14
CA ASP A 274 -0.39 6.97 2.71
C ASP A 274 -0.56 6.06 3.92
N ALA A 275 -0.13 4.80 3.85
CA ALA A 275 -0.09 3.91 5.02
C ALA A 275 0.75 4.47 6.19
N MET A 276 1.91 5.06 5.90
CA MET A 276 2.75 5.70 6.92
C MET A 276 2.04 6.87 7.62
N VAL A 277 1.43 7.76 6.84
CA VAL A 277 0.69 8.92 7.36
C VAL A 277 -0.46 8.49 8.26
N LEU A 278 -1.20 7.45 7.87
CA LEU A 278 -2.29 6.89 8.66
C LEU A 278 -1.79 6.28 9.98
N ALA A 279 -0.68 5.55 9.94
CA ALA A 279 -0.07 4.95 11.13
C ALA A 279 0.58 5.98 12.07
N LEU A 280 0.93 7.18 11.57
CA LEU A 280 1.32 8.32 12.40
C LEU A 280 0.10 9.03 12.99
N SER A 281 -0.99 9.07 12.22
CA SER A 281 -2.20 9.79 12.61
C SER A 281 -3.02 9.08 13.66
N HIS A 282 -2.86 7.77 13.87
CA HIS A 282 -3.67 7.02 14.83
C HIS A 282 -2.92 5.82 15.45
N PRO A 283 -2.83 5.69 16.79
CA PRO A 283 -2.01 4.67 17.44
C PRO A 283 -2.63 3.27 17.44
N ASP A 284 -3.96 3.17 17.35
CA ASP A 284 -4.74 1.94 17.57
C ASP A 284 -5.13 1.16 16.30
N ILE A 285 -4.52 1.50 15.15
CA ILE A 285 -4.84 0.84 13.87
C ILE A 285 -3.66 0.07 13.31
N LEU A 286 -3.96 -1.11 12.77
CA LEU A 286 -3.07 -1.81 11.84
C LEU A 286 -3.19 -1.13 10.48
N THR A 287 -2.10 -0.62 9.92
CA THR A 287 -2.14 0.01 8.59
C THR A 287 -1.44 -0.85 7.55
N ILE A 288 -2.06 -1.04 6.39
CA ILE A 288 -1.56 -1.91 5.32
C ILE A 288 -1.45 -1.13 4.02
N ALA A 289 -0.31 -1.24 3.34
CA ALA A 289 -0.13 -0.76 1.98
C ALA A 289 0.02 -1.93 1.01
N ILE A 290 -0.95 -2.10 0.10
CA ILE A 290 -0.98 -3.23 -0.84
C ILE A 290 -0.07 -3.04 -2.06
N GLY A 291 0.26 -1.79 -2.40
CA GLY A 291 1.17 -1.41 -3.49
C GLY A 291 0.65 -1.69 -4.91
N SER A 292 -0.31 -2.60 -5.05
CA SER A 292 -1.09 -2.94 -6.25
C SER A 292 -2.45 -3.50 -5.82
N LEU A 293 -3.51 -3.17 -6.56
CA LEU A 293 -4.88 -3.61 -6.32
C LEU A 293 -5.07 -5.14 -6.44
N SER A 294 -4.11 -5.84 -7.07
CA SER A 294 -4.10 -7.31 -7.21
C SER A 294 -3.20 -8.02 -6.20
N SER A 295 -2.49 -7.28 -5.34
CA SER A 295 -1.61 -7.86 -4.32
C SER A 295 -2.42 -8.59 -3.26
N GLY A 296 -1.85 -9.68 -2.75
CA GLY A 296 -2.42 -10.41 -1.64
C GLY A 296 -1.78 -10.06 -0.30
N VAL A 297 -2.26 -10.74 0.74
CA VAL A 297 -1.70 -10.74 2.10
C VAL A 297 -1.22 -12.15 2.43
N ASP A 298 -0.25 -12.32 3.31
CA ASP A 298 0.10 -13.66 3.79
C ASP A 298 -0.90 -14.17 4.83
N GLN A 299 -0.67 -15.39 5.29
CA GLN A 299 -1.54 -16.05 6.25
C GLN A 299 -1.52 -15.37 7.62
N GLU A 300 -0.39 -14.85 8.10
CA GLU A 300 -0.32 -14.21 9.42
C GLU A 300 -1.10 -12.89 9.43
N LEU A 301 -0.89 -12.04 8.42
CA LEU A 301 -1.64 -10.80 8.26
C LEU A 301 -3.13 -11.08 8.03
N ARG A 302 -3.46 -12.13 7.25
CA ARG A 302 -4.84 -12.55 7.06
C ARG A 302 -5.51 -12.94 8.37
N ASN A 303 -4.87 -13.77 9.20
CA ASN A 303 -5.41 -14.18 10.49
C ASN A 303 -5.69 -12.96 11.38
N THR A 304 -4.80 -11.97 11.35
CA THR A 304 -4.99 -10.69 12.07
C THR A 304 -6.19 -9.91 11.54
N LEU A 305 -6.35 -9.86 10.22
CA LEU A 305 -7.49 -9.21 9.56
C LEU A 305 -8.82 -9.95 9.78
N GLU A 306 -8.80 -11.27 10.00
CA GLU A 306 -10.01 -12.05 10.29
C GLU A 306 -10.60 -11.70 11.66
N VAL A 307 -9.77 -11.35 12.64
CA VAL A 307 -10.21 -11.07 14.02
C VAL A 307 -10.39 -9.59 14.34
N VAL A 308 -9.86 -8.68 13.51
CA VAL A 308 -9.97 -7.24 13.76
C VAL A 308 -11.44 -6.77 13.66
N PRO A 309 -11.92 -5.86 14.53
CA PRO A 309 -13.34 -5.48 14.54
C PRO A 309 -13.86 -4.84 13.24
N VAL A 310 -13.00 -4.11 12.53
CA VAL A 310 -13.36 -3.43 11.29
C VAL A 310 -12.12 -3.28 10.40
N ILE A 311 -12.32 -3.40 9.08
CA ILE A 311 -11.30 -3.09 8.08
C ILE A 311 -11.81 -1.91 7.24
N LEU A 312 -11.07 -0.81 7.23
CA LEU A 312 -11.38 0.40 6.48
C LEU A 312 -10.56 0.41 5.18
N ALA A 313 -11.20 0.11 4.05
CA ALA A 313 -10.54 0.11 2.74
C ALA A 313 -10.59 1.52 2.13
N SER A 314 -9.46 2.24 2.22
CA SER A 314 -9.26 3.60 1.68
C SER A 314 -8.34 3.54 0.46
N LEU A 315 -8.83 2.92 -0.61
CA LEU A 315 -8.13 2.84 -1.90
C LEU A 315 -8.43 4.08 -2.76
N ASP A 316 -7.51 4.46 -3.65
CA ASP A 316 -7.65 5.66 -4.49
C ASP A 316 -8.96 5.62 -5.29
N ALA A 317 -9.60 6.78 -5.48
CA ALA A 317 -10.91 6.88 -6.13
C ALA A 317 -10.86 6.72 -7.67
N GLU A 318 -10.33 5.61 -8.19
CA GLU A 318 -10.35 5.26 -9.62
C GLU A 318 -11.31 4.09 -9.92
N ALA A 319 -11.69 3.89 -11.19
CA ALA A 319 -12.67 2.86 -11.58
C ALA A 319 -12.31 1.43 -11.12
N ASN A 320 -11.01 1.13 -11.00
CA ASN A 320 -10.51 -0.18 -10.58
C ASN A 320 -10.55 -0.40 -9.05
N SER A 321 -10.64 0.67 -8.25
CA SER A 321 -10.65 0.52 -6.79
C SER A 321 -11.96 -0.07 -6.28
N ARG A 322 -13.09 0.17 -6.98
CA ARG A 322 -14.39 -0.44 -6.64
C ARG A 322 -14.33 -1.97 -6.63
N VAL A 323 -13.73 -2.57 -7.66
CA VAL A 323 -13.57 -4.03 -7.72
C VAL A 323 -12.63 -4.51 -6.62
N ALA A 324 -11.56 -3.79 -6.34
CA ALA A 324 -10.66 -4.13 -5.24
C ALA A 324 -11.40 -4.07 -3.89
N ILE A 325 -12.19 -3.03 -3.62
CA ILE A 325 -13.02 -2.92 -2.42
C ILE A 325 -14.02 -4.08 -2.33
N GLU A 326 -14.67 -4.44 -3.43
CA GLU A 326 -15.57 -5.60 -3.48
C GLU A 326 -14.83 -6.90 -3.15
N ASN A 327 -13.59 -7.07 -3.62
CA ASN A 327 -12.74 -8.22 -3.26
C ASN A 327 -12.43 -8.23 -1.75
N TRP A 328 -12.14 -7.07 -1.16
CA TRP A 328 -11.94 -6.91 0.29
C TRP A 328 -13.20 -7.27 1.08
N GLN A 329 -14.36 -6.78 0.66
CA GLN A 329 -15.66 -7.07 1.29
C GLN A 329 -16.09 -8.54 1.13
N HIS A 330 -15.76 -9.14 -0.02
CA HIS A 330 -15.99 -10.56 -0.26
C HIS A 330 -15.10 -11.44 0.61
N THR A 331 -13.85 -11.04 0.84
CA THR A 331 -12.90 -11.78 1.66
C THR A 331 -13.17 -11.60 3.16
N PHE A 332 -13.45 -10.37 3.58
CA PHE A 332 -13.70 -9.98 4.96
C PHE A 332 -15.03 -9.23 5.03
N ARG A 333 -16.07 -9.87 5.58
CA ARG A 333 -17.42 -9.30 5.60
C ARG A 333 -17.54 -8.00 6.40
N HIS A 334 -16.61 -7.77 7.33
CA HIS A 334 -16.50 -6.56 8.14
C HIS A 334 -15.63 -5.46 7.50
N ALA A 335 -15.13 -5.68 6.27
CA ALA A 335 -14.48 -4.63 5.50
C ALA A 335 -15.50 -3.60 4.99
N LYS A 336 -15.14 -2.33 5.08
CA LYS A 336 -15.97 -1.20 4.67
C LYS A 336 -15.22 -0.36 3.66
N PHE A 337 -15.94 0.11 2.65
CA PHE A 337 -15.43 1.19 1.82
C PHE A 337 -15.30 2.45 2.69
N TRP A 338 -14.09 3.00 2.76
CA TRP A 338 -13.80 4.14 3.62
C TRP A 338 -12.96 5.18 2.87
N PRO A 339 -13.56 5.94 1.93
CA PRO A 339 -12.83 6.95 1.17
C PRO A 339 -12.50 8.16 2.04
N THR A 340 -11.47 8.89 1.66
CA THR A 340 -11.19 10.21 2.22
C THR A 340 -12.33 11.19 1.89
N PRO A 341 -12.72 12.09 2.81
CA PRO A 341 -13.82 13.02 2.57
C PRO A 341 -13.53 14.03 1.45
N GLN A 342 -12.25 14.40 1.31
CA GLN A 342 -11.70 15.25 0.25
C GLN A 342 -10.31 14.75 -0.14
N GLY A 343 -9.84 15.16 -1.32
CA GLY A 343 -8.60 14.63 -1.89
C GLY A 343 -8.75 13.18 -2.34
N LYS A 344 -7.79 12.69 -3.13
CA LYS A 344 -7.85 11.32 -3.65
C LYS A 344 -7.35 10.24 -2.68
N ASP A 345 -6.42 10.62 -1.81
CA ASP A 345 -5.64 9.76 -0.92
C ASP A 345 -5.42 10.44 0.44
N ALA A 346 -4.94 9.70 1.45
CA ALA A 346 -4.74 10.21 2.80
C ALA A 346 -3.73 11.38 2.85
N GLY A 347 -2.67 11.32 2.04
CA GLY A 347 -1.69 12.40 1.96
C GLY A 347 -2.24 13.68 1.32
N GLU A 348 -3.18 13.59 0.38
CA GLU A 348 -3.91 14.74 -0.17
C GLU A 348 -4.98 15.24 0.80
N PHE A 349 -5.64 14.36 1.54
CA PHE A 349 -6.59 14.76 2.57
C PHE A 349 -5.90 15.62 3.63
N PHE A 350 -4.71 15.19 4.10
CA PHE A 350 -3.88 15.98 5.01
C PHE A 350 -3.46 17.33 4.42
N LYS A 351 -3.05 17.36 3.14
CA LYS A 351 -2.69 18.61 2.43
C LYS A 351 -3.80 19.65 2.38
N LEU A 352 -5.04 19.20 2.44
CA LEU A 352 -6.23 20.05 2.43
C LEU A 352 -6.71 20.35 3.86
N ASP A 353 -5.81 20.27 4.85
CA ASP A 353 -6.08 20.46 6.28
C ASP A 353 -7.14 19.50 6.85
N GLY A 354 -7.20 18.29 6.28
CA GLY A 354 -8.07 17.23 6.74
C GLY A 354 -7.60 16.60 8.05
N ASP A 355 -8.52 16.45 9.00
CA ASP A 355 -8.27 15.74 10.26
C ASP A 355 -8.32 14.21 10.04
N LEU A 356 -7.14 13.62 9.84
CA LEU A 356 -6.96 12.19 9.66
C LEU A 356 -7.37 11.40 10.91
N TYR A 357 -7.05 11.90 12.12
CA TYR A 357 -7.38 11.22 13.37
C TYR A 357 -8.90 11.10 13.52
N ALA A 358 -9.63 12.21 13.39
CA ALA A 358 -11.08 12.20 13.51
C ALA A 358 -11.77 11.40 12.39
N TRP A 359 -11.21 11.41 11.17
CA TRP A 359 -11.74 10.60 10.07
C TRP A 359 -11.56 9.10 10.31
N ILE A 360 -10.42 8.68 10.88
CA ILE A 360 -10.17 7.28 11.27
C ILE A 360 -11.11 6.89 12.42
N GLU A 361 -11.18 7.69 13.49
CA GLU A 361 -12.02 7.41 14.67
C GLU A 361 -13.50 7.19 14.31
N ARG A 362 -14.05 7.93 13.34
CA ARG A 362 -15.44 7.72 12.86
C ARG A 362 -15.68 6.33 12.26
N GLY A 363 -14.64 5.67 11.77
CA GLY A 363 -14.72 4.34 11.18
C GLY A 363 -14.49 3.22 12.18
N LEU A 364 -13.89 3.53 13.34
CA LEU A 364 -13.55 2.57 14.38
C LEU A 364 -14.72 2.30 15.32
N PRO A 365 -14.77 1.11 15.95
CA PRO A 365 -15.69 0.88 17.06
C PRO A 365 -15.32 1.79 18.23
N SER A 366 -16.29 2.12 19.09
CA SER A 366 -16.04 2.85 20.33
C SER A 366 -14.87 2.21 21.09
N ALA A 367 -13.94 3.03 21.56
CA ALA A 367 -12.86 2.54 22.38
C ALA A 367 -13.46 1.75 23.57
N PRO A 368 -12.86 0.61 23.95
CA PRO A 368 -13.29 -0.09 25.15
C PRO A 368 -13.23 0.93 26.30
N SER A 369 -14.35 1.12 27.00
CA SER A 369 -14.43 2.03 28.13
C SER A 369 -13.39 1.57 29.16
N VAL A 370 -12.33 2.35 29.34
CA VAL A 370 -11.53 2.24 30.55
C VAL A 370 -12.50 2.59 31.68
N PRO A 371 -12.81 1.68 32.62
CA PRO A 371 -13.64 2.05 33.75
C PRO A 371 -12.97 3.25 34.44
N PRO A 372 -13.73 4.28 34.84
CA PRO A 372 -13.14 5.43 35.51
C PRO A 372 -12.34 4.92 36.69
N VAL A 373 -11.03 5.15 36.68
CA VAL A 373 -10.19 4.95 37.85
C VAL A 373 -10.83 5.81 38.94
N PRO A 374 -11.27 5.25 40.08
CA PRO A 374 -11.82 6.05 41.16
C PRO A 374 -10.76 7.07 41.54
N SER A 375 -11.13 8.35 41.46
CA SER A 375 -10.29 9.45 41.94
C SER A 375 -9.91 9.14 43.38
N LYS A 376 -8.62 8.91 43.62
CA LYS A 376 -8.07 8.75 44.98
C LYS A 376 -8.52 9.96 45.82
N PRO A 377 -9.06 9.75 47.03
CA PRO A 377 -9.26 10.85 47.96
C PRO A 377 -7.91 11.49 48.27
N ALA A 378 -7.90 12.81 48.44
CA ALA A 378 -6.72 13.57 48.81
C ALA A 378 -6.12 13.01 50.11
N VAL A 379 -4.91 12.46 50.01
CA VAL A 379 -4.11 12.07 51.18
C VAL A 379 -3.02 13.10 51.38
N THR A 380 -3.07 13.72 52.55
CA THR A 380 -2.10 14.61 53.19
C THR A 380 -0.66 14.09 53.02
N PRO A 381 0.33 14.97 52.77
CA PRO A 381 1.70 14.55 52.50
C PRO A 381 2.34 13.95 53.76
N LEU A 382 2.56 12.64 53.73
CA LEU A 382 3.42 11.94 54.67
C LEU A 382 4.84 11.91 54.09
N ASN A 383 5.75 12.59 54.79
CA ASN A 383 7.19 12.52 54.62
C ASN A 383 7.66 11.06 54.74
N LEU A 384 8.30 10.53 53.70
CA LEU A 384 9.22 9.40 53.77
C LEU A 384 10.42 9.64 52.83
N PRO A 385 11.58 9.06 53.17
CA PRO A 385 12.90 9.57 52.81
C PRO A 385 13.31 9.26 51.38
N CYS A 386 14.20 10.13 50.90
CA CYS A 386 14.95 10.01 49.66
C CYS A 386 15.74 8.68 49.58
N GLN A 387 15.73 8.08 48.37
CA GLN A 387 16.64 7.09 47.78
C GLN A 387 16.02 5.70 47.49
N ASP A 388 15.85 5.41 46.19
CA ASP A 388 15.89 4.04 45.65
C ASP A 388 16.77 4.02 44.39
N GLY A 389 17.97 3.49 44.56
CA GLY A 389 19.05 3.43 43.57
C GLY A 389 19.04 2.15 42.73
N ALA A 390 17.95 1.86 42.02
CA ALA A 390 17.87 0.67 41.17
C ALA A 390 18.51 0.83 39.77
N PHE A 391 18.86 2.06 39.36
CA PHE A 391 19.54 2.34 38.07
C PHE A 391 20.52 3.53 38.15
N SER A 392 21.43 3.52 39.12
CA SER A 392 22.61 4.40 39.06
C SER A 392 23.81 3.64 38.51
N PRO A 393 24.54 4.18 37.51
CA PRO A 393 25.77 3.56 37.04
C PRO A 393 26.82 3.60 38.15
N ALA A 394 27.40 2.45 38.46
CA ALA A 394 28.50 2.33 39.41
C ALA A 394 29.69 3.19 38.93
N ARG A 395 29.91 4.34 39.59
CA ARG A 395 31.13 5.14 39.43
C ARG A 395 32.09 4.80 40.57
N LYS A 396 33.25 4.26 40.18
CA LYS A 396 34.56 4.20 40.88
C LYS A 396 34.89 2.94 41.68
N LEU A 397 35.79 2.14 41.09
CA LEU A 397 37.04 1.75 41.74
C LEU A 397 38.21 2.10 40.81
N ASN A 398 38.70 3.32 40.94
CA ASN A 398 40.12 3.65 40.99
C ASN A 398 40.22 5.13 41.34
N GLY A 399 41.05 5.41 42.34
CA GLY A 399 41.14 6.71 43.00
C GLY A 399 41.72 7.81 42.12
N GLY A 400 41.54 9.05 42.59
CA GLY A 400 42.30 10.20 42.12
C GLY A 400 41.47 11.32 41.52
N GLY A 401 41.02 12.24 42.38
CA GLY A 401 40.99 13.70 42.20
C GLY A 401 40.69 14.33 40.83
N GLY A 402 39.57 15.08 40.81
CA GLY A 402 39.58 16.48 40.37
C GLY A 402 39.30 16.80 38.90
N GLY A 403 38.45 17.80 38.69
CA GLY A 403 38.53 18.67 37.50
C GLY A 403 37.36 18.58 36.54
N ASN A 404 36.43 19.53 36.69
CA ASN A 404 35.54 19.98 35.64
C ASN A 404 36.36 20.49 34.44
N LYS A 405 36.15 19.96 33.23
CA LYS A 405 36.50 20.62 31.96
C LYS A 405 35.57 20.13 30.85
N ASP A 406 34.80 21.08 30.32
CA ASP A 406 34.42 21.09 28.90
C ASP A 406 35.67 20.95 28.03
N ILE A 407 35.52 20.33 26.85
CA ILE A 407 36.07 20.75 25.54
C ILE A 407 35.82 19.60 24.55
N GLY A 408 35.22 19.94 23.41
CA GLY A 408 35.15 19.06 22.25
C GLY A 408 36.53 18.83 21.63
N GLY A 409 36.70 17.69 20.97
CA GLY A 409 37.95 17.37 20.29
C GLY A 409 37.83 16.00 19.64
N ASN A 410 37.73 16.03 18.32
CA ASN A 410 37.76 14.90 17.41
C ASN A 410 39.12 14.19 17.49
N ASP A 411 39.13 12.87 17.68
CA ASP A 411 40.25 11.99 17.30
C ASP A 411 39.66 10.65 16.84
N GLY A 412 39.95 10.30 15.58
CA GLY A 412 39.55 9.03 14.98
C GLY A 412 40.40 7.85 15.49
N GLY A 413 39.79 6.68 15.60
CA GLY A 413 40.49 5.44 15.89
C GLY A 413 39.56 4.28 16.27
N ALA A 414 39.27 3.42 15.31
CA ALA A 414 38.96 1.98 15.40
C ALA A 414 38.37 1.41 16.71
N GLY A 415 37.15 0.85 16.63
CA GLY A 415 36.64 -0.09 17.63
C GLY A 415 35.12 -0.38 17.63
N ASP A 416 34.45 -0.44 16.47
CA ASP A 416 33.02 -0.75 16.37
C ASP A 416 32.76 -2.26 16.47
N ASP A 417 32.87 -2.84 17.68
CA ASP A 417 32.23 -4.10 18.10
C ASP A 417 32.53 -4.40 19.60
N VAL A 418 32.36 -3.41 20.48
CA VAL A 418 32.58 -3.61 21.93
C VAL A 418 31.30 -4.13 22.58
N ALA A 419 31.36 -5.36 23.12
CA ALA A 419 30.33 -5.87 24.01
C ALA A 419 30.52 -5.32 25.43
N ILE A 420 29.47 -4.68 25.96
CA ILE A 420 29.45 -4.19 27.33
C ILE A 420 28.95 -5.31 28.23
N GLN A 421 29.78 -5.74 29.18
CA GLN A 421 29.36 -6.68 30.23
C GLN A 421 28.61 -5.93 31.32
N MET A 422 27.39 -6.36 31.61
CA MET A 422 26.57 -5.80 32.66
C MET A 422 26.27 -6.87 33.72
N PRO A 423 26.94 -6.81 34.89
CA PRO A 423 26.59 -7.68 36.01
C PRO A 423 25.26 -7.22 36.62
N LEU A 424 24.36 -8.17 36.83
CA LEU A 424 23.08 -7.97 37.48
C LEU A 424 23.21 -8.19 38.99
N THR A 425 22.27 -7.63 39.76
CA THR A 425 22.25 -7.71 41.23
C THR A 425 22.10 -9.12 41.78
N ASN A 426 21.66 -10.07 40.96
CA ASN A 426 21.54 -11.49 41.28
C ASN A 426 22.80 -12.32 40.94
N GLY A 427 23.88 -11.68 40.50
CA GLY A 427 25.15 -12.35 40.16
C GLY A 427 25.25 -12.89 38.73
N LYS A 428 24.21 -12.77 37.90
CA LYS A 428 24.28 -13.10 36.47
C LYS A 428 24.94 -11.99 35.67
N ILE A 429 25.59 -12.32 34.55
CA ILE A 429 26.24 -11.36 33.66
C ILE A 429 25.56 -11.41 32.30
N ILE A 430 25.06 -10.27 31.83
CA ILE A 430 24.53 -10.14 30.47
C ILE A 430 25.44 -9.29 29.59
N TYR A 431 25.40 -9.54 28.29
CA TYR A 431 26.26 -8.87 27.31
C TYR A 431 25.43 -7.97 26.40
N LEU A 432 25.79 -6.69 26.33
CA LEU A 432 25.11 -5.71 25.49
C LEU A 432 25.95 -5.41 24.26
N VAL A 433 25.34 -5.52 23.08
CA VAL A 433 25.97 -5.13 21.82
C VAL A 433 25.09 -4.13 21.07
N ASN A 434 25.72 -3.27 20.28
CA ASN A 434 25.01 -2.22 19.55
C ASN A 434 24.19 -2.77 18.37
N LYS A 435 24.67 -3.85 17.73
CA LYS A 435 24.08 -4.47 16.53
C LYS A 435 24.33 -5.97 16.53
N ARG A 436 23.54 -6.72 15.73
CA ARG A 436 23.82 -8.15 15.46
C ARG A 436 24.97 -8.24 14.44
N GLY A 437 26.20 -8.31 14.95
CA GLY A 437 27.44 -8.40 14.18
C GLY A 437 28.32 -9.57 14.61
N GLU A 438 29.62 -9.51 14.29
CA GLU A 438 30.57 -10.59 14.58
C GLU A 438 30.69 -10.88 16.08
N GLU A 439 30.70 -9.82 16.91
CA GLU A 439 30.76 -9.96 18.36
C GLU A 439 29.48 -10.59 18.95
N TRP A 440 28.31 -10.26 18.39
CA TRP A 440 27.04 -10.88 18.79
C TRP A 440 27.03 -12.38 18.48
N GLU A 441 27.50 -12.77 17.30
CA GLU A 441 27.63 -14.18 16.92
C GLU A 441 28.66 -14.91 17.78
N ARG A 442 29.80 -14.28 18.09
CA ARG A 442 30.85 -14.86 18.93
C ARG A 442 30.32 -15.17 20.33
N LEU A 443 29.65 -14.21 20.96
CA LEU A 443 29.09 -14.36 22.30
C LEU A 443 27.89 -15.32 22.33
N THR A 444 27.06 -15.31 21.28
CA THR A 444 25.96 -16.27 21.11
C THR A 444 26.46 -17.71 20.96
N LYS A 445 27.55 -17.94 20.22
CA LYS A 445 28.21 -19.27 20.11
C LYS A 445 28.77 -19.76 21.43
N GLN A 446 29.09 -18.86 22.36
CA GLN A 446 29.52 -19.18 23.73
C GLN A 446 28.35 -19.36 24.69
N THR A 447 27.11 -19.44 24.18
CA THR A 447 25.86 -19.57 24.96
C THR A 447 25.69 -18.48 26.02
N LEU A 448 26.29 -17.30 25.78
CA LEU A 448 26.17 -16.17 26.70
C LEU A 448 24.86 -15.41 26.44
N PRO A 449 24.21 -14.86 27.47
CA PRO A 449 22.99 -14.08 27.30
C PRO A 449 23.31 -12.70 26.70
N VAL A 450 23.23 -12.61 25.37
CA VAL A 450 23.50 -11.39 24.60
C VAL A 450 22.20 -10.69 24.20
N PHE A 451 22.16 -9.39 24.48
CA PHE A 451 21.06 -8.50 24.11
C PHE A 451 21.56 -7.35 23.24
N THR A 452 20.81 -7.08 22.19
CA THR A 452 20.93 -5.84 21.42
C THR A 452 20.15 -4.71 22.09
N ARG A 453 20.49 -3.46 21.76
CA ARG A 453 19.71 -2.30 22.20
C ARG A 453 18.24 -2.39 21.80
N CYS A 454 17.94 -2.88 20.59
CA CYS A 454 16.57 -3.07 20.12
C CYS A 454 15.81 -4.12 20.94
N GLU A 455 16.45 -5.23 21.31
CA GLU A 455 15.82 -6.26 22.16
C GLU A 455 15.51 -5.73 23.56
N ILE A 456 16.39 -4.89 24.12
CA ILE A 456 16.14 -4.23 25.42
C ILE A 456 14.98 -3.26 25.33
N GLU A 457 14.91 -2.43 24.29
CA GLU A 457 13.78 -1.51 24.12
C GLU A 457 12.47 -2.27 23.89
N ALA A 458 12.49 -3.38 23.15
CA ALA A 458 11.32 -4.24 22.98
C ALA A 458 10.88 -4.88 24.32
N LEU A 459 11.83 -5.35 25.14
CA LEU A 459 11.53 -5.88 26.48
C LEU A 459 10.98 -4.78 27.40
N LYS A 460 11.51 -3.56 27.36
CA LYS A 460 10.98 -2.42 28.12
C LYS A 460 9.53 -2.11 27.75
N VAL A 461 9.22 -2.11 26.46
CA VAL A 461 7.85 -1.89 25.97
C VAL A 461 6.93 -3.04 26.39
N ALA A 462 7.36 -4.30 26.21
CA ALA A 462 6.58 -5.48 26.56
C ALA A 462 6.29 -5.61 28.06
N THR A 463 7.16 -5.06 28.90
CA THR A 463 7.06 -5.12 30.37
C THR A 463 6.55 -3.83 31.00
N ALA A 464 6.19 -2.82 30.19
CA ALA A 464 5.82 -1.48 30.66
C ALA A 464 4.58 -1.47 31.58
N THR A 465 3.67 -2.42 31.40
CA THR A 465 2.42 -2.54 32.18
C THR A 465 2.53 -3.53 33.35
N MET A 466 3.67 -4.19 33.52
CA MET A 466 3.89 -5.19 34.56
C MET A 466 4.34 -4.53 35.86
N THR A 467 4.05 -5.17 37.00
CA THR A 467 4.57 -4.78 38.32
C THR A 467 6.08 -5.02 38.42
N ALA A 468 6.76 -4.44 39.42
CA ALA A 468 8.21 -4.60 39.56
C ALA A 468 8.65 -6.06 39.74
N GLU A 469 7.84 -6.87 40.41
CA GLU A 469 8.06 -8.30 40.62
C GLU A 469 7.91 -9.09 39.31
N GLU A 470 6.83 -8.85 38.56
CA GLU A 470 6.59 -9.47 37.25
C GLU A 470 7.65 -9.05 36.21
N ARG A 471 8.12 -7.81 36.24
CA ARG A 471 9.21 -7.34 35.36
C ARG A 471 10.51 -8.08 35.65
N ASN A 472 10.81 -8.32 36.93
CA ASN A 472 11.99 -9.09 37.32
C ASN A 472 11.85 -10.55 36.87
N GLU A 473 10.69 -11.16 37.05
CA GLU A 473 10.45 -12.54 36.59
C GLU A 473 10.54 -12.67 35.06
N ALA A 474 9.96 -11.74 34.31
CA ALA A 474 10.04 -11.68 32.85
C ALA A 474 11.47 -11.46 32.34
N ALA A 475 12.24 -10.58 33.01
CA ALA A 475 13.65 -10.36 32.69
C ALA A 475 14.49 -11.62 32.97
N MET A 476 14.22 -12.32 34.08
CA MET A 476 14.89 -13.58 34.41
C MET A 476 14.57 -14.66 33.38
N ALA A 477 13.30 -14.83 33.00
CA ALA A 477 12.91 -15.77 31.96
C ALA A 477 13.58 -15.47 30.61
N ALA A 478 13.71 -14.19 30.23
CA ALA A 478 14.40 -13.80 29.01
C ALA A 478 15.90 -14.11 29.03
N ILE A 479 16.56 -13.96 30.18
CA ILE A 479 17.97 -14.32 30.37
C ILE A 479 18.14 -15.84 30.32
N ASP A 480 17.29 -16.59 31.04
CA ASP A 480 17.35 -18.05 31.09
C ASP A 480 17.13 -18.67 29.70
N VAL A 481 16.19 -18.12 28.92
CA VAL A 481 15.98 -18.54 27.53
C VAL A 481 17.23 -18.30 26.68
N LYS A 482 17.91 -17.16 26.84
CA LYS A 482 19.12 -16.84 26.06
C LYS A 482 20.34 -17.67 26.51
N GLU A 483 20.40 -18.08 27.77
CA GLU A 483 21.42 -19.03 28.27
C GLU A 483 21.19 -20.44 27.71
N VAL A 484 19.93 -20.88 27.56
CA VAL A 484 19.59 -22.23 27.08
C VAL A 484 19.62 -22.34 25.55
N PHE A 485 19.08 -21.36 24.84
CA PHE A 485 18.88 -21.42 23.38
C PHE A 485 19.90 -20.59 22.58
N GLY A 486 20.83 -19.91 23.25
CA GLY A 486 21.69 -18.90 22.64
C GLY A 486 20.90 -17.68 22.22
N GLY A 487 21.57 -16.66 21.66
CA GLY A 487 21.06 -15.33 21.30
C GLY A 487 19.75 -15.25 20.48
N TYR A 488 19.10 -16.33 20.10
CA TYR A 488 17.84 -16.31 19.35
C TYR A 488 16.63 -16.53 20.25
N ILE A 489 15.81 -15.49 20.42
CA ILE A 489 14.41 -15.66 20.83
C ILE A 489 13.58 -15.72 19.54
N ALA A 490 13.42 -16.93 19.00
CA ALA A 490 12.42 -17.19 17.96
C ALA A 490 11.08 -17.50 18.63
N ARG A 491 9.97 -16.94 18.14
CA ARG A 491 8.63 -17.45 18.51
C ARG A 491 8.57 -18.93 18.07
N GLY A 492 8.16 -19.79 18.99
CA GLY A 492 8.37 -21.23 18.93
C GLY A 492 7.97 -21.88 17.61
N GLU A 493 8.94 -22.52 16.96
CA GLU A 493 8.70 -23.61 16.03
C GLU A 493 8.98 -24.93 16.74
N PHE A 494 8.13 -25.91 16.46
CA PHE A 494 8.04 -27.22 17.07
C PHE A 494 9.37 -27.99 17.03
N TYR A 495 9.92 -28.32 18.20
CA TYR A 495 10.79 -29.49 18.33
C TYR A 495 9.91 -30.73 18.50
N ALA A 496 9.52 -31.34 17.40
CA ALA A 496 9.09 -32.74 17.41
C ALA A 496 10.33 -33.63 17.32
N LYS A 497 10.44 -34.58 18.25
CA LYS A 497 11.38 -35.70 18.19
C LYS A 497 11.03 -36.65 17.05
#